data_AF-A0A9D7WQU3-F1
#
_entry.id   AF-A0A9D7WQU3-F1
#
_cell.length_a   1.000
_cell.length_b   1.000
_cell.length_c   1.000
_cell.angle_alpha   90.00
_cell.angle_beta   90.00
_cell.angle_gamma   90.00
#
_symmetry.space_group_name_H-M   'P 1'
#
loop_
_entity.id
_entity.type
_entity.pdbx_description
1 polymer ?
#
loop_
_entity_poly.entity_id
_entity_poly.type
_entity_poly.pdbx_seq_one_letter_code
_entity_poly.pdbx_strand_id
1 'polypeptide(L)'
;MQATNLKRKAGRFALIGFIALFLIVVPGKSRSLELGLTPSHVYSLWSNINRALLIYAKLVNIDQARLARIESMQPRNFEAKRPADVFAMAEKFRNELKGYVPWTKETPGWLIEYEKVGKSRNPQSDKITPSAVFLISMQLLNGIVAVVVDNTGWEVSVSELYDSSVPSGMTPSDVFGQVDLALRRIDLILPDPSGGS
;
A
#
# COMPACT_ATOMS: atom_id res chain seq x y z
N MET A 1 63.25 12.10 -30.27
CA MET A 1 61.79 12.43 -30.37
C MET A 1 60.99 11.40 -29.54
N GLN A 2 60.67 11.66 -28.26
CA GLN A 2 59.71 10.82 -27.50
C GLN A 2 59.21 11.44 -26.17
N ALA A 3 59.85 12.50 -25.66
CA ALA A 3 59.53 13.07 -24.33
C ALA A 3 58.24 13.93 -24.26
N THR A 4 57.68 14.39 -25.38
CA THR A 4 56.53 15.31 -25.38
C THR A 4 55.16 14.63 -25.28
N ASN A 5 55.07 13.30 -25.46
CA ASN A 5 53.79 12.58 -25.44
C ASN A 5 53.35 12.10 -24.04
N LEU A 6 54.25 12.02 -23.04
CA LEU A 6 53.87 11.59 -21.69
C LEU A 6 53.14 12.66 -20.88
N LYS A 7 53.55 13.95 -20.98
CA LYS A 7 52.93 15.05 -20.20
C LYS A 7 51.45 15.29 -20.56
N ARG A 8 51.05 15.06 -21.81
CA ARG A 8 49.64 15.18 -22.25
C ARG A 8 48.73 14.07 -21.73
N LYS A 9 49.26 12.86 -21.49
CA LYS A 9 48.48 11.74 -20.93
C LYS A 9 48.26 11.92 -19.43
N ALA A 10 49.27 12.36 -18.68
CA ALA A 10 49.17 12.55 -17.23
C ALA A 10 48.07 13.57 -16.83
N GLY A 11 47.93 14.68 -17.56
CA GLY A 11 46.88 15.68 -17.29
C GLY A 11 45.45 15.18 -17.55
N ARG A 12 45.26 14.26 -18.50
CA ARG A 12 43.94 13.66 -18.80
C ARG A 12 43.52 12.65 -17.73
N PHE A 13 44.46 11.86 -17.20
CA PHE A 13 44.18 10.95 -16.08
C PHE A 13 43.90 11.70 -14.77
N ALA A 14 44.59 12.81 -14.52
CA ALA A 14 44.31 13.66 -13.35
C ALA A 14 42.91 14.30 -13.42
N LEU A 15 42.48 14.77 -14.59
CA LEU A 15 41.15 15.36 -14.78
C LEU A 15 40.01 14.32 -14.60
N ILE A 16 40.19 13.10 -15.13
CA ILE A 16 39.22 12.00 -14.97
C ILE A 16 39.15 11.57 -13.49
N GLY A 17 40.29 11.48 -12.81
CA GLY A 17 40.34 11.20 -11.37
C GLY A 17 39.62 12.25 -10.53
N PHE A 18 39.75 13.54 -10.88
CA PHE A 18 39.10 14.64 -10.17
C PHE A 18 37.57 14.67 -10.39
N ILE A 19 37.11 14.37 -11.62
CA ILE A 19 35.67 14.25 -11.94
C ILE A 19 35.05 13.03 -11.23
N ALA A 20 35.75 11.90 -11.20
CA ALA A 20 35.30 10.70 -10.49
C ALA A 20 35.23 10.94 -8.97
N LEU A 21 36.15 11.73 -8.40
CA LEU A 21 36.13 12.11 -6.98
C LEU A 21 34.97 13.06 -6.66
N PHE A 22 34.61 13.97 -7.57
CA PHE A 22 33.48 14.90 -7.39
C PHE A 22 32.11 14.20 -7.43
N LEU A 23 31.98 13.09 -8.19
CA LEU A 23 30.75 12.29 -8.23
C LEU A 23 30.51 11.48 -6.95
N ILE A 24 31.54 11.21 -6.15
CA ILE A 24 31.43 10.39 -4.94
C ILE A 24 31.02 11.23 -3.71
N VAL A 25 31.18 12.57 -3.74
CA VAL A 25 31.16 13.42 -2.52
C VAL A 25 29.96 14.37 -2.44
N VAL A 26 28.90 14.18 -3.24
CA VAL A 26 27.63 14.88 -2.98
C VAL A 26 26.67 13.91 -2.28
N PRO A 27 26.63 13.86 -0.93
CA PRO A 27 25.53 13.23 -0.22
C PRO A 27 24.29 14.10 -0.43
N GLY A 28 23.66 13.95 -1.60
CA GLY A 28 22.33 14.45 -1.82
C GLY A 28 21.44 13.76 -0.79
N LYS A 29 20.84 14.52 0.12
CA LYS A 29 19.72 14.02 0.92
C LYS A 29 18.70 13.50 -0.08
N SER A 30 18.61 12.18 -0.22
CA SER A 30 17.61 11.49 -1.01
C SER A 30 16.25 12.00 -0.54
N ARG A 31 15.69 12.96 -1.27
CA ARG A 31 14.31 13.40 -1.09
C ARG A 31 13.49 12.27 -1.68
N SER A 32 12.88 11.45 -0.82
CA SER A 32 11.96 10.42 -1.28
C SER A 32 10.94 11.06 -2.21
N LEU A 33 10.83 10.56 -3.44
CA LEU A 33 9.89 11.04 -4.43
C LEU A 33 8.47 10.90 -3.85
N GLU A 34 7.82 12.02 -3.54
CA GLU A 34 6.38 12.01 -3.25
C GLU A 34 5.65 11.82 -4.58
N LEU A 35 4.75 10.83 -4.65
CA LEU A 35 4.10 10.40 -5.89
C LEU A 35 2.96 11.33 -6.33
N GLY A 36 2.74 12.45 -5.65
CA GLY A 36 1.61 13.36 -5.90
C GLY A 36 0.25 12.74 -5.53
N LEU A 37 0.23 11.64 -4.78
CA LEU A 37 -0.98 10.95 -4.38
C LEU A 37 -1.71 11.74 -3.28
N THR A 38 -3.04 11.66 -3.32
CA THR A 38 -3.94 12.40 -2.42
C THR A 38 -4.83 11.43 -1.64
N PRO A 39 -5.49 11.86 -0.54
CA PRO A 39 -6.43 11.00 0.17
C PRO A 39 -7.55 10.44 -0.72
N SER A 40 -7.98 11.18 -1.75
CA SER A 40 -8.92 10.69 -2.77
C SER A 40 -8.49 9.41 -3.48
N HIS A 41 -7.20 9.31 -3.85
CA HIS A 41 -6.67 8.10 -4.47
C HIS A 41 -6.70 6.92 -3.50
N VAL A 42 -6.36 7.18 -2.23
CA VAL A 42 -6.38 6.17 -1.18
C VAL A 42 -7.82 5.73 -0.87
N TYR A 43 -8.76 6.66 -0.83
CA TYR A 43 -10.19 6.39 -0.65
C TYR A 43 -10.74 5.46 -1.74
N SER A 44 -10.38 5.72 -2.99
CA SER A 44 -10.75 4.87 -4.13
C SER A 44 -10.22 3.43 -3.96
N LEU A 45 -8.95 3.26 -3.57
CA LEU A 45 -8.40 1.93 -3.26
C LEU A 45 -9.17 1.21 -2.15
N TRP A 46 -9.51 1.90 -1.06
CA TRP A 46 -10.27 1.26 0.02
C TRP A 46 -11.73 0.98 -0.34
N SER A 47 -12.31 1.75 -1.26
CA SER A 47 -13.62 1.43 -1.83
C SER A 47 -13.55 0.13 -2.64
N ASN A 48 -12.47 -0.07 -3.42
CA ASN A 48 -12.21 -1.32 -4.14
C ASN A 48 -11.97 -2.50 -3.19
N ILE A 49 -11.19 -2.32 -2.11
CA ILE A 49 -11.01 -3.33 -1.06
C ILE A 49 -12.36 -3.73 -0.46
N ASN A 50 -13.18 -2.75 -0.08
CA ASN A 50 -14.50 -2.99 0.48
C ASN A 50 -15.43 -3.73 -0.48
N ARG A 51 -15.36 -3.44 -1.78
CA ARG A 51 -16.09 -4.19 -2.83
C ARG A 51 -15.60 -5.64 -2.94
N ALA A 52 -14.28 -5.85 -2.97
CA ALA A 52 -13.68 -7.17 -3.03
C ALA A 52 -14.09 -8.04 -1.84
N LEU A 53 -14.14 -7.46 -0.63
CA LEU A 53 -14.63 -8.14 0.57
C LEU A 53 -16.10 -8.55 0.47
N LEU A 54 -16.97 -7.71 -0.12
CA LEU A 54 -18.37 -8.06 -0.35
C LEU A 54 -18.53 -9.22 -1.33
N ILE A 55 -17.74 -9.20 -2.41
CA ILE A 55 -17.72 -10.30 -3.38
C ILE A 55 -17.25 -11.58 -2.70
N TYR A 56 -16.13 -11.52 -1.96
CA TYR A 56 -15.62 -12.67 -1.20
C TYR A 56 -16.66 -13.23 -0.22
N ALA A 57 -17.34 -12.37 0.54
CA ALA A 57 -18.38 -12.76 1.48
C ALA A 57 -19.49 -13.59 0.81
N LYS A 58 -19.91 -13.22 -0.40
CA LYS A 58 -20.93 -13.96 -1.17
C LYS A 58 -20.45 -15.35 -1.59
N LEU A 59 -19.15 -15.53 -1.73
CA LEU A 59 -18.53 -16.76 -2.23
C LEU A 59 -18.29 -17.79 -1.12
N VAL A 60 -17.93 -17.33 0.09
CA VAL A 60 -17.61 -18.23 1.21
C VAL A 60 -18.84 -18.76 1.96
N ASN A 61 -20.04 -18.68 1.35
CA ASN A 61 -21.29 -19.26 1.83
C ASN A 61 -21.62 -18.94 3.31
N ILE A 62 -21.38 -17.68 3.73
CA ILE A 62 -21.84 -17.20 5.04
C ILE A 62 -23.37 -17.17 5.09
N ASP A 63 -23.93 -17.26 6.30
CA ASP A 63 -25.38 -17.22 6.49
C ASP A 63 -25.99 -15.90 5.97
N GLN A 64 -27.21 -15.97 5.44
CA GLN A 64 -27.87 -14.83 4.77
C GLN A 64 -28.07 -13.63 5.69
N ALA A 65 -28.33 -13.85 6.98
CA ALA A 65 -28.49 -12.76 7.93
C ALA A 65 -27.17 -12.00 8.15
N ARG A 66 -26.06 -12.73 8.26
CA ARG A 66 -24.71 -12.16 8.34
C ARG A 66 -24.30 -11.46 7.05
N LEU A 67 -24.61 -12.03 5.88
CA LEU A 67 -24.36 -11.37 4.60
C LEU A 67 -25.11 -10.04 4.49
N ALA A 68 -26.41 -10.02 4.79
CA ALA A 68 -27.22 -8.81 4.78
C ALA A 68 -26.69 -7.74 5.75
N ARG A 69 -26.17 -8.18 6.92
CA ARG A 69 -25.48 -7.28 7.86
C ARG A 69 -24.22 -6.68 7.24
N ILE A 70 -23.39 -7.47 6.59
CA ILE A 70 -22.15 -7.00 5.93
C ILE A 70 -22.46 -5.99 4.81
N GLU A 71 -23.48 -6.26 3.98
CA GLU A 71 -23.88 -5.41 2.85
C GLU A 71 -24.46 -4.06 3.30
N SER A 72 -25.21 -4.04 4.42
CA SER A 72 -25.82 -2.81 4.95
C SER A 72 -24.83 -1.90 5.70
N MET A 73 -23.62 -2.38 6.01
CA MET A 73 -22.62 -1.58 6.73
C MET A 73 -22.10 -0.43 5.88
N GLN A 74 -22.05 0.75 6.50
CA GLN A 74 -21.52 1.99 5.92
C GLN A 74 -20.21 2.42 6.62
N PRO A 75 -19.38 3.25 5.95
CA PRO A 75 -18.26 3.94 6.61
C PRO A 75 -18.77 4.79 7.77
N ARG A 76 -18.03 4.79 8.88
CA ARG A 76 -18.29 5.71 9.99
C ARG A 76 -17.57 7.03 9.74
N ASN A 77 -18.14 8.11 10.28
CA ASN A 77 -17.50 9.42 10.24
C ASN A 77 -16.47 9.54 11.37
N PHE A 78 -15.31 10.11 11.04
CA PHE A 78 -14.24 10.38 11.99
C PHE A 78 -13.73 11.80 11.78
N GLU A 79 -13.21 12.43 12.83
CA GLU A 79 -12.69 13.79 12.75
C GLU A 79 -11.18 13.82 12.97
N ALA A 80 -10.54 14.83 12.38
CA ALA A 80 -9.14 15.17 12.60
C ALA A 80 -8.13 14.02 12.39
N LYS A 81 -8.41 13.07 11.48
CA LYS A 81 -7.45 12.02 11.14
C LYS A 81 -6.33 12.55 10.25
N ARG A 82 -5.15 11.95 10.41
CA ARG A 82 -3.96 12.21 9.61
C ARG A 82 -3.59 10.96 8.81
N PRO A 83 -2.78 11.08 7.74
CA PRO A 83 -2.31 9.91 6.99
C PRO A 83 -1.63 8.85 7.85
N ALA A 84 -0.93 9.24 8.92
CA ALA A 84 -0.32 8.31 9.88
C ALA A 84 -1.37 7.42 10.58
N ASP A 85 -2.52 7.98 10.95
CA ASP A 85 -3.59 7.23 11.61
C ASP A 85 -4.21 6.21 10.63
N VAL A 86 -4.39 6.62 9.38
CA VAL A 86 -4.86 5.73 8.31
C VAL A 86 -3.87 4.60 8.04
N PHE A 87 -2.57 4.92 7.97
CA PHE A 87 -1.52 3.92 7.78
C PHE A 87 -1.51 2.88 8.91
N ALA A 88 -1.58 3.32 10.16
CA ALA A 88 -1.65 2.42 11.32
C ALA A 88 -2.88 1.52 11.27
N MET A 89 -4.03 2.04 10.84
CA MET A 89 -5.26 1.25 10.69
C MET A 89 -5.15 0.26 9.52
N ALA A 90 -4.50 0.64 8.42
CA ALA A 90 -4.21 -0.26 7.31
C ALA A 90 -3.24 -1.39 7.72
N GLU A 91 -2.23 -1.10 8.55
CA GLU A 91 -1.36 -2.12 9.13
C GLU A 91 -2.11 -3.07 10.06
N LYS A 92 -3.03 -2.55 10.89
CA LYS A 92 -3.92 -3.39 11.69
C LYS A 92 -4.71 -4.34 10.78
N PHE A 93 -5.36 -3.82 9.75
CA PHE A 93 -6.09 -4.63 8.78
C PHE A 93 -5.22 -5.70 8.11
N ARG A 94 -3.98 -5.36 7.71
CA ARG A 94 -3.00 -6.33 7.19
C ARG A 94 -2.76 -7.47 8.18
N ASN A 95 -2.63 -7.14 9.46
CA ASN A 95 -2.36 -8.12 10.51
C ASN A 95 -3.56 -9.04 10.76
N GLU A 96 -4.80 -8.53 10.71
CA GLU A 96 -6.01 -9.37 10.82
C GLU A 96 -6.14 -10.35 9.65
N LEU A 97 -5.68 -9.96 8.46
CA LEU A 97 -5.63 -10.83 7.29
C LEU A 97 -4.47 -11.83 7.30
N LYS A 98 -3.60 -11.80 8.32
CA LYS A 98 -2.44 -12.68 8.42
C LYS A 98 -2.93 -14.12 8.63
N GLY A 99 -2.61 -15.00 7.67
CA GLY A 99 -3.05 -16.39 7.67
C GLY A 99 -4.12 -16.69 6.62
N TYR A 100 -4.83 -15.67 6.13
CA TYR A 100 -5.85 -15.80 5.07
C TYR A 100 -5.32 -15.36 3.72
N VAL A 101 -4.48 -14.32 3.69
CA VAL A 101 -3.85 -13.82 2.46
C VAL A 101 -2.39 -14.29 2.40
N PRO A 102 -1.96 -14.97 1.32
CA PRO A 102 -0.57 -15.38 1.16
C PRO A 102 0.29 -14.16 0.81
N TRP A 103 0.84 -13.50 1.83
CA TRP A 103 1.68 -12.31 1.71
C TRP A 103 3.05 -12.55 1.03
N THR A 104 3.27 -13.70 0.41
CA THR A 104 4.54 -14.10 -0.18
C THR A 104 4.35 -14.78 -1.53
N LYS A 105 4.68 -14.05 -2.61
CA LYS A 105 5.48 -14.59 -3.73
C LYS A 105 6.05 -13.50 -4.65
N GLU A 106 5.41 -12.34 -4.75
CA GLU A 106 5.79 -11.32 -5.75
C GLU A 106 5.73 -9.86 -5.26
N THR A 107 5.83 -9.60 -3.95
CA THR A 107 5.91 -8.20 -3.47
C THR A 107 7.17 -7.57 -4.08
N PRO A 108 7.04 -6.55 -4.95
CA PRO A 108 8.19 -6.00 -5.64
C PRO A 108 9.22 -5.48 -4.64
N GLY A 109 10.51 -5.73 -4.86
CA GLY A 109 11.56 -5.34 -3.91
C GLY A 109 11.57 -3.85 -3.56
N TRP A 110 11.18 -2.98 -4.50
CA TRP A 110 11.06 -1.53 -4.25
C TRP A 110 10.01 -1.17 -3.19
N LEU A 111 8.99 -2.02 -3.05
CA LEU A 111 7.91 -1.84 -2.09
C LEU A 111 8.32 -2.28 -0.68
N ILE A 112 9.16 -3.32 -0.59
CA ILE A 112 9.85 -3.73 0.64
C ILE A 112 10.80 -2.62 1.10
N GLU A 113 11.55 -2.01 0.18
CA GLU A 113 12.41 -0.86 0.49
C GLU A 113 11.59 0.36 0.95
N TYR A 114 10.44 0.63 0.33
CA TYR A 114 9.55 1.68 0.80
C TYR A 114 8.98 1.38 2.20
N GLU A 115 8.65 0.12 2.51
CA GLU A 115 8.24 -0.30 3.85
C GLU A 115 9.37 -0.13 4.87
N LYS A 116 10.63 -0.38 4.50
CA LYS A 116 11.80 -0.08 5.37
C LYS A 116 11.95 1.43 5.60
N VAL A 117 11.70 2.25 4.58
CA VAL A 117 11.64 3.72 4.72
C VAL A 117 10.46 4.14 5.61
N GLY A 118 9.34 3.42 5.56
CA GLY A 118 8.20 3.59 6.45
C GLY A 118 8.50 3.20 7.90
N LYS A 119 9.13 2.04 8.15
CA LYS A 119 9.47 1.52 9.50
C LYS A 119 10.61 2.27 10.17
N SER A 120 11.55 2.81 9.40
CA SER A 120 12.59 3.73 9.92
C SER A 120 12.02 5.11 10.27
N ARG A 121 10.82 5.44 9.79
CA ARG A 121 10.04 6.59 10.25
C ARG A 121 9.16 6.09 11.40
N ASN A 122 9.34 6.63 12.59
CA ASN A 122 8.42 6.37 13.71
C ASN A 122 6.95 6.45 13.20
N PRO A 123 6.07 5.46 13.43
CA PRO A 123 4.67 5.50 13.01
C PRO A 123 3.91 6.73 13.54
N GLN A 124 4.39 7.34 14.63
CA GLN A 124 3.89 8.59 15.18
C GLN A 124 4.51 9.85 14.54
N SER A 125 5.42 9.70 13.58
CA SER A 125 6.03 10.83 12.91
C SER A 125 5.07 11.43 11.89
N ASP A 126 5.01 12.76 11.84
CA ASP A 126 4.28 13.54 10.83
C ASP A 126 4.80 13.36 9.38
N LYS A 127 5.62 12.34 9.14
CA LYS A 127 6.27 12.05 7.85
C LYS A 127 5.56 10.98 7.03
N ILE A 128 4.45 10.42 7.53
CA ILE A 128 3.59 9.54 6.72
C ILE A 128 2.74 10.41 5.79
N THR A 129 2.84 10.16 4.49
CA THR A 129 2.12 10.87 3.44
C THR A 129 1.05 9.97 2.82
N PRO A 130 0.07 10.52 2.07
CA PRO A 130 -0.91 9.70 1.36
C PRO A 130 -0.27 8.68 0.42
N SER A 131 0.91 8.98 -0.15
CA SER A 131 1.68 8.03 -0.97
C SER A 131 2.02 6.75 -0.21
N ALA A 132 2.44 6.86 1.05
CA ALA A 132 2.74 5.70 1.88
C ALA A 132 1.48 4.85 2.16
N VAL A 133 0.36 5.52 2.46
CA VAL A 133 -0.92 4.86 2.68
C VAL A 133 -1.42 4.16 1.41
N PHE A 134 -1.27 4.81 0.25
CA PHE A 134 -1.63 4.22 -1.04
C PHE A 134 -0.86 2.94 -1.30
N LEU A 135 0.46 2.93 -1.07
CA LEU A 135 1.32 1.78 -1.34
C LEU A 135 0.97 0.56 -0.49
N ILE A 136 0.68 0.73 0.79
CA ILE A 136 0.20 -0.39 1.63
C ILE A 136 -1.21 -0.82 1.18
N SER A 137 -2.10 0.13 0.86
CA SER A 137 -3.47 -0.18 0.43
C SER A 137 -3.50 -0.94 -0.89
N MET A 138 -2.61 -0.62 -1.84
CA MET A 138 -2.49 -1.33 -3.12
C MET A 138 -2.03 -2.78 -2.93
N GLN A 139 -1.08 -3.02 -2.00
CA GLN A 139 -0.68 -4.39 -1.66
C GLN A 139 -1.82 -5.19 -1.07
N LEU A 140 -2.56 -4.58 -0.14
CA LEU A 140 -3.72 -5.20 0.50
C LEU A 140 -4.77 -5.57 -0.55
N LEU A 141 -5.11 -4.64 -1.45
CA LEU A 141 -6.06 -4.90 -2.53
C LEU A 141 -5.60 -6.06 -3.42
N ASN A 142 -4.36 -6.03 -3.90
CA ASN A 142 -3.83 -7.10 -4.76
C ASN A 142 -3.83 -8.46 -4.07
N GLY A 143 -3.50 -8.52 -2.78
CA GLY A 143 -3.57 -9.75 -1.99
C GLY A 143 -4.99 -10.29 -1.85
N ILE A 144 -5.97 -9.43 -1.59
CA ILE A 144 -7.38 -9.81 -1.51
C ILE A 144 -7.89 -10.26 -2.88
N VAL A 145 -7.56 -9.54 -3.95
CA VAL A 145 -7.94 -9.90 -5.32
C VAL A 145 -7.43 -11.29 -5.68
N ALA A 146 -6.15 -11.59 -5.37
CA ALA A 146 -5.60 -12.92 -5.60
C ALA A 146 -6.43 -14.01 -4.88
N VAL A 147 -6.77 -13.79 -3.60
CA VAL A 147 -7.62 -14.73 -2.85
C VAL A 147 -9.00 -14.88 -3.49
N VAL A 148 -9.65 -13.80 -3.91
CA VAL A 148 -10.97 -13.85 -4.56
C VAL A 148 -10.91 -14.63 -5.87
N VAL A 149 -9.93 -14.34 -6.72
CA VAL A 149 -9.77 -14.98 -8.03
C VAL A 149 -9.46 -16.47 -7.88
N ASP A 150 -8.56 -16.82 -6.95
CA ASP A 150 -8.18 -18.22 -6.70
C ASP A 150 -9.36 -19.04 -6.15
N ASN A 151 -10.19 -18.46 -5.28
CA ASN A 151 -11.37 -19.14 -4.71
C ASN A 151 -12.55 -19.24 -5.68
N THR A 152 -12.58 -18.43 -6.74
CA THR A 152 -13.66 -18.45 -7.74
C THR A 152 -13.32 -19.22 -9.00
N GLY A 153 -12.09 -19.76 -9.09
CA GLY A 153 -11.64 -20.37 -10.35
C GLY A 153 -11.70 -19.39 -11.52
N TRP A 154 -11.47 -18.09 -11.27
CA TRP A 154 -11.53 -17.01 -12.27
C TRP A 154 -12.92 -16.68 -12.83
N GLU A 155 -14.01 -17.10 -12.18
CA GLU A 155 -15.37 -16.70 -12.58
C GLU A 155 -15.64 -15.20 -12.39
N VAL A 156 -15.01 -14.57 -11.40
CA VAL A 156 -15.09 -13.11 -11.21
C VAL A 156 -14.02 -12.42 -12.05
N SER A 157 -14.45 -11.50 -12.93
CA SER A 157 -13.50 -10.70 -13.69
C SER A 157 -12.69 -9.78 -12.77
N VAL A 158 -11.37 -9.79 -12.93
CA VAL A 158 -10.46 -8.89 -12.20
C VAL A 158 -10.89 -7.44 -12.35
N SER A 159 -11.41 -7.04 -13.52
CA SER A 159 -11.85 -5.65 -13.76
C SER A 159 -12.98 -5.21 -12.82
N GLU A 160 -13.82 -6.12 -12.33
CA GLU A 160 -14.92 -5.79 -11.41
C GLU A 160 -14.41 -5.37 -10.02
N LEU A 161 -13.18 -5.79 -9.68
CA LEU A 161 -12.51 -5.52 -8.42
C LEU A 161 -11.74 -4.20 -8.42
N TYR A 162 -11.60 -3.53 -9.58
CA TYR A 162 -10.93 -2.24 -9.72
C TYR A 162 -11.86 -1.20 -10.35
N ASP A 163 -12.37 -0.30 -9.51
CA ASP A 163 -12.94 0.96 -9.98
C ASP A 163 -11.83 2.00 -10.18
N SER A 164 -11.85 2.69 -11.31
CA SER A 164 -10.90 3.77 -11.62
C SER A 164 -11.43 5.15 -11.23
N SER A 165 -12.67 5.25 -10.74
CA SER A 165 -13.22 6.51 -10.26
C SER A 165 -12.48 6.99 -9.01
N VAL A 166 -11.97 8.22 -9.08
CA VAL A 166 -11.30 8.89 -7.96
C VAL A 166 -12.18 10.04 -7.51
N PRO A 167 -12.91 9.91 -6.39
CA PRO A 167 -13.77 10.98 -5.92
C PRO A 167 -12.94 12.18 -5.46
N SER A 168 -13.39 13.39 -5.75
CA SER A 168 -12.68 14.61 -5.35
C SER A 168 -12.95 14.99 -3.89
N GLY A 169 -12.03 15.74 -3.29
CA GLY A 169 -12.24 16.38 -1.99
C GLY A 169 -12.18 15.47 -0.77
N MET A 170 -11.74 14.22 -0.91
CA MET A 170 -11.64 13.31 0.23
C MET A 170 -10.52 13.72 1.18
N THR A 171 -10.74 13.48 2.47
CA THR A 171 -9.81 13.75 3.56
C THR A 171 -9.26 12.44 4.14
N PRO A 172 -8.18 12.48 4.95
CA PRO A 172 -7.72 11.29 5.66
C PRO A 172 -8.77 10.68 6.59
N SER A 173 -9.72 11.49 7.11
CA SER A 173 -10.84 11.00 7.92
C SER A 173 -11.78 10.10 7.12
N ASP A 174 -12.10 10.48 5.88
CA ASP A 174 -12.96 9.69 5.00
C ASP A 174 -12.30 8.34 4.66
N VAL A 175 -10.99 8.39 4.38
CA VAL A 175 -10.19 7.18 4.16
C VAL A 175 -10.18 6.30 5.41
N PHE A 176 -9.97 6.86 6.59
CA PHE A 176 -10.02 6.13 7.86
C PHE A 176 -11.38 5.43 8.04
N GLY A 177 -12.48 6.10 7.69
CA GLY A 177 -13.82 5.52 7.69
C GLY A 177 -13.97 4.29 6.79
N GLN A 178 -13.30 4.30 5.62
CA GLN A 178 -13.27 3.15 4.71
C GLN A 178 -12.41 2.00 5.25
N VAL A 179 -11.27 2.29 5.89
CA VAL A 179 -10.44 1.26 6.54
C VAL A 179 -11.18 0.61 7.71
N ASP A 180 -11.85 1.41 8.54
CA ASP A 180 -12.72 0.93 9.63
C ASP A 180 -13.84 0.02 9.11
N LEU A 181 -14.48 0.40 8.00
CA LEU A 181 -15.49 -0.44 7.36
C LEU A 181 -14.92 -1.79 6.96
N ALA A 182 -13.76 -1.80 6.31
CA ALA A 182 -13.12 -3.03 5.86
C ALA A 182 -12.76 -3.94 7.05
N LEU A 183 -12.20 -3.38 8.13
CA LEU A 183 -11.93 -4.11 9.38
C LEU A 183 -13.19 -4.77 9.94
N ARG A 184 -14.27 -4.00 10.12
CA ARG A 184 -15.51 -4.58 10.65
C ARG A 184 -16.13 -5.64 9.72
N ARG A 185 -15.91 -5.53 8.41
CA ARG A 185 -16.39 -6.54 7.45
C ARG A 185 -15.59 -7.83 7.58
N ILE A 186 -14.26 -7.76 7.68
CA ILE A 186 -13.45 -8.98 7.84
C ILE A 186 -13.75 -9.71 9.15
N ASP A 187 -14.09 -8.98 10.23
CA ASP A 187 -14.51 -9.59 11.51
C ASP A 187 -15.77 -10.46 11.37
N LEU A 188 -16.61 -10.19 10.37
CA LEU A 188 -17.82 -10.98 10.09
C LEU A 188 -17.58 -12.06 9.03
N ILE A 189 -16.67 -11.80 8.09
CA ILE A 189 -16.36 -12.70 6.98
C ILE A 189 -15.46 -13.85 7.44
N LEU A 190 -14.40 -13.52 8.17
CA LEU A 190 -13.39 -14.50 8.56
C LEU A 190 -13.81 -15.18 9.86
N PRO A 191 -13.64 -16.51 9.96
CA PRO A 191 -13.86 -17.21 11.22
C PRO A 191 -12.83 -16.76 12.25
N ASP A 192 -13.23 -16.68 13.52
CA ASP A 192 -12.32 -16.33 14.61
C ASP A 192 -11.11 -17.28 14.58
N PRO A 193 -9.87 -16.76 14.41
CA PRO A 193 -8.68 -17.59 14.29
C PRO A 193 -8.43 -18.45 15.55
N SER A 194 -9.11 -18.16 16.66
CA SER A 194 -9.03 -18.93 17.90
C SER A 194 -9.95 -20.15 17.99
N GLY A 195 -10.84 -20.39 17.02
CA GLY A 195 -11.62 -21.63 16.95
C GLY A 195 -12.48 -21.90 18.20
N GLY A 196 -13.39 -20.98 18.54
CA GLY A 196 -14.46 -21.24 19.50
C GLY A 196 -15.67 -21.86 18.82
N SER A 197 -15.61 -23.17 18.55
CA SER A 197 -16.80 -24.01 18.30
C SER A 197 -17.54 -24.31 19.59
#